data_AF-A0A4D5S6W2-F1
#
_entry.id   AF-A0A4D5S6W2-F1
#
_cell.length_a   1.000
_cell.length_b   1.000
_cell.length_c   1.000
_cell.angle_alpha   90.00
_cell.angle_beta   90.00
_cell.angle_gamma   90.00
#
_symmetry.space_group_name_H-M   'P 1'
#
loop_
_entity.id
_entity.type
_entity.pdbx_description
1 polymer ?
#
loop_
_entity_poly.entity_id
_entity_poly.type
_entity_poly.pdbx_seq_one_letter_code
_entity_poly.pdbx_strand_id
1 'polypeptide(L)'
;MWHNAFFKVLCFSPGQEAVPSVSVVLGEDHFDRSEKTALLSELRPSKNYTIVILGCLMEVSCGIPTETWVITQPHRDSNPEIKSLRPTGEHVASVPDAPSVITLVGGNSTTAAVTWTFRDTETVDIQASLDNSTWLNCTDPSDNCRMSSFYDDWLPYDRTGMTVFTHLMPGHRYSLWVRGCNHVGCGAARSLEVQTGMKVAA
;
A
#
# COMPACT_ATOMS: atom_id res chain seq x y z
N MET A 1 -25.86 25.43 -0.47
CA MET A 1 -25.71 24.79 -1.79
C MET A 1 -24.31 24.18 -1.78
N TRP A 2 -24.23 22.85 -1.67
CA TRP A 2 -23.04 22.12 -1.22
C TRP A 2 -22.14 21.77 -2.41
N HIS A 3 -20.84 22.03 -2.30
CA HIS A 3 -19.86 21.81 -3.38
C HIS A 3 -19.00 20.59 -3.05
N ASN A 4 -19.43 19.40 -3.46
CA ASN A 4 -18.62 18.18 -3.28
C ASN A 4 -17.56 18.11 -4.39
N ALA A 5 -16.30 18.32 -4.03
CA ALA A 5 -15.16 18.10 -4.92
C ALA A 5 -14.63 16.68 -4.75
N PHE A 6 -14.17 16.04 -5.84
CA PHE A 6 -13.55 14.71 -5.78
C PHE A 6 -12.52 14.53 -6.89
N PHE A 7 -11.56 13.63 -6.66
CA PHE A 7 -10.68 13.14 -7.71
C PHE A 7 -11.27 11.88 -8.33
N LYS A 8 -11.39 11.84 -9.64
CA LYS A 8 -11.63 10.60 -10.38
C LYS A 8 -10.30 10.08 -10.88
N VAL A 9 -9.89 8.92 -10.39
CA VAL A 9 -8.72 8.21 -10.86
C VAL A 9 -9.20 7.16 -11.84
N LEU A 10 -8.87 7.36 -13.11
CA LEU A 10 -9.17 6.44 -14.19
C LEU A 10 -7.88 5.72 -14.59
N CYS A 11 -8.00 4.43 -14.82
CA CYS A 11 -6.89 3.60 -15.25
C CYS A 11 -7.23 3.05 -16.64
N PHE A 12 -6.27 3.07 -17.56
CA PHE A 12 -6.48 2.60 -18.93
C PHE A 12 -5.29 1.77 -19.39
N SER A 13 -5.55 0.59 -19.94
CA SER A 13 -4.56 -0.17 -20.72
C SER A 13 -4.89 -0.01 -22.20
N PRO A 14 -3.92 0.28 -23.08
CA PRO A 14 -4.14 0.31 -24.52
C PRO A 14 -4.77 -1.01 -25.02
N GLY A 15 -5.90 -0.91 -25.74
CA GLY A 15 -6.59 -2.06 -26.35
C GLY A 15 -7.52 -2.87 -25.43
N GLN A 16 -7.92 -2.36 -24.26
CA GLN A 16 -8.87 -3.02 -23.35
C GLN A 16 -9.98 -2.07 -22.87
N GLU A 17 -11.14 -2.64 -22.52
CA GLU A 17 -12.22 -1.91 -21.83
C GLU A 17 -11.78 -1.41 -20.45
N ALA A 18 -12.52 -0.39 -19.96
CA ALA A 18 -12.21 0.39 -18.77
C ALA A 18 -11.79 -0.49 -17.57
N VAL A 19 -10.62 -0.16 -17.03
CA VAL A 19 -9.99 -0.71 -15.82
C VAL A 19 -10.69 -0.10 -14.60
N PRO A 20 -10.55 -0.64 -13.36
CA PRO A 20 -11.10 -0.02 -12.15
C PRO A 20 -10.89 1.50 -12.08
N SER A 21 -11.99 2.21 -11.85
CA SER A 21 -12.00 3.63 -11.53
C SER A 21 -12.25 3.81 -10.03
N VAL A 22 -11.42 4.61 -9.38
CA VAL A 22 -11.61 4.97 -7.97
C VAL A 22 -11.92 6.46 -7.89
N SER A 23 -13.01 6.78 -7.19
CA SER A 23 -13.33 8.17 -6.83
C SER A 23 -12.84 8.44 -5.41
N VAL A 24 -11.99 9.45 -5.26
CA VAL A 24 -11.51 9.92 -3.96
C VAL A 24 -12.21 11.23 -3.64
N VAL A 25 -13.16 11.19 -2.71
CA VAL A 25 -13.89 12.40 -2.27
C VAL A 25 -12.95 13.31 -1.48
N LEU A 26 -12.95 14.60 -1.83
CA LEU A 26 -12.31 15.63 -1.03
C LEU A 26 -13.33 16.05 0.02
N GLY A 27 -13.01 15.82 1.30
CA GLY A 27 -13.87 16.21 2.40
C GLY A 27 -14.16 17.71 2.39
N GLU A 28 -15.27 18.11 3.01
CA GLU A 28 -15.79 19.49 3.05
C GLU A 28 -14.82 20.51 3.68
N ASP A 29 -13.83 20.05 4.43
CA ASP A 29 -12.84 20.89 5.09
C ASP A 29 -11.72 21.29 4.12
N HIS A 30 -11.98 22.38 3.40
CA HIS A 30 -11.04 23.23 2.65
C HIS A 30 -10.20 22.56 1.53
N PHE A 31 -10.02 23.31 0.43
CA PHE A 31 -9.08 23.06 -0.68
C PHE A 31 -7.60 23.12 -0.24
N ASP A 32 -7.28 22.71 0.99
CA ASP A 32 -5.90 22.60 1.43
C ASP A 32 -5.21 21.48 0.66
N ARG A 33 -3.93 21.74 0.33
CA ARG A 33 -3.00 20.84 -0.38
C ARG A 33 -2.87 19.49 0.34
N SER A 34 -3.88 18.65 0.20
CA SER A 34 -3.95 17.35 0.82
C SER A 34 -3.44 16.33 -0.18
N GLU A 35 -2.30 15.71 0.13
CA GLU A 35 -1.89 14.50 -0.56
C GLU A 35 -2.95 13.43 -0.28
N LYS A 36 -3.50 12.89 -1.36
CA LYS A 36 -4.50 11.81 -1.32
C LYS A 36 -3.90 10.60 -2.02
N THR A 37 -4.12 9.43 -1.41
CA THR A 37 -3.68 8.16 -1.96
C THR A 37 -4.90 7.33 -2.35
N ALA A 38 -4.89 6.77 -3.54
CA ALA A 38 -5.88 5.81 -4.01
C ALA A 38 -5.19 4.48 -4.31
N LEU A 39 -5.80 3.38 -3.88
CA LEU A 39 -5.35 2.04 -4.25
C LEU A 39 -6.12 1.57 -5.49
N LEU A 40 -5.41 1.25 -6.56
CA LEU A 40 -5.96 0.62 -7.76
C LEU A 40 -5.66 -0.88 -7.69
N SER A 41 -6.66 -1.70 -7.42
CA SER A 41 -6.57 -3.17 -7.37
C SER A 41 -6.93 -3.80 -8.72
N GLU A 42 -6.80 -5.13 -8.81
CA GLU A 42 -7.26 -5.93 -9.99
C GLU A 42 -6.61 -5.55 -11.33
N LEU A 43 -5.46 -4.87 -11.27
CA LEU A 43 -4.69 -4.55 -12.47
C LEU A 43 -4.04 -5.83 -13.00
N ARG A 44 -4.08 -5.99 -14.33
CA ARG A 44 -3.40 -7.09 -14.98
C ARG A 44 -1.90 -6.89 -14.89
N PRO A 45 -1.15 -7.95 -14.67
CA PRO A 45 0.31 -7.91 -14.65
C PRO A 45 0.97 -7.55 -15.97
N SER A 46 2.20 -7.04 -15.91
CA SER A 46 3.04 -6.73 -17.09
C SER A 46 2.36 -5.80 -18.08
N LYS A 47 1.41 -4.99 -17.61
CA LYS A 47 0.65 -4.06 -18.44
C LYS A 47 1.03 -2.63 -18.11
N ASN A 48 1.21 -1.86 -19.17
CA ASN A 48 1.33 -0.42 -19.07
C ASN A 48 -0.08 0.17 -18.91
N TYR A 49 -0.25 0.95 -17.85
CA TYR A 49 -1.47 1.65 -17.54
C TYR A 49 -1.22 3.15 -17.58
N THR A 50 -2.05 3.86 -18.33
CA THR A 50 -2.18 5.31 -18.19
C THR A 50 -3.10 5.58 -17.01
N ILE A 51 -2.58 6.29 -16.00
CA ILE A 51 -3.36 6.81 -14.89
C ILE A 51 -3.75 8.24 -15.25
N VAL A 52 -5.06 8.49 -15.27
CA VAL A 52 -5.63 9.81 -15.50
C VAL A 52 -6.30 10.27 -14.21
N ILE A 53 -5.84 11.39 -13.68
CA ILE A 53 -6.37 12.02 -12.47
C ILE A 53 -7.16 13.26 -12.88
N LEU A 54 -8.45 13.26 -12.60
CA LEU A 54 -9.37 14.37 -12.87
C LEU A 54 -9.83 14.97 -11.55
N GLY A 55 -9.62 16.28 -11.34
CA GLY A 55 -10.27 17.02 -10.27
C GLY A 55 -11.67 17.45 -10.71
N CYS A 56 -12.71 16.99 -10.04
CA CYS A 56 -14.10 17.26 -10.38
C CYS A 56 -14.81 18.08 -9.30
N LEU A 57 -15.66 19.00 -9.75
CA LEU A 57 -16.60 19.77 -8.95
C LEU A 57 -18.01 19.25 -9.27
N MET A 58 -18.60 18.51 -8.32
CA MET A 58 -19.86 17.78 -8.50
C MET A 58 -19.79 16.76 -9.64
N GLU A 59 -20.89 16.05 -9.95
CA GLU A 59 -20.90 15.00 -10.99
C GLU A 59 -20.79 15.54 -12.43
N VAL A 60 -20.80 16.86 -12.62
CA VAL A 60 -21.05 17.49 -13.93
C VAL A 60 -19.86 18.23 -14.53
N SER A 61 -18.82 18.58 -13.74
CA SER A 61 -17.67 19.29 -14.30
C SER A 61 -16.35 18.80 -13.71
N CYS A 62 -15.44 18.42 -14.60
CA CYS A 62 -14.07 18.06 -14.25
C CYS A 62 -13.10 19.03 -14.92
N GLY A 63 -12.03 19.36 -14.21
CA GLY A 63 -10.92 20.16 -14.73
C GLY A 63 -10.05 19.37 -15.70
N ILE A 64 -8.94 20.00 -16.11
CA ILE A 64 -7.96 19.42 -17.01
C ILE A 64 -7.34 18.17 -16.36
N PRO A 65 -7.33 17.00 -17.04
CA PRO A 65 -6.70 15.79 -16.50
C PRO A 65 -5.20 15.96 -16.35
N THR A 66 -4.65 15.36 -15.30
CA THR A 66 -3.22 15.05 -15.21
C THR A 66 -3.02 13.59 -15.55
N GLU A 67 -2.08 13.31 -16.45
CA GLU A 67 -1.78 11.95 -16.90
C GLU A 67 -0.39 11.53 -16.45
N THR A 68 -0.29 10.27 -16.02
CA THR A 68 0.98 9.58 -15.81
C THR A 68 0.85 8.15 -16.28
N TRP A 69 1.94 7.41 -16.37
CA TRP A 69 1.93 6.00 -16.71
C TRP A 69 2.59 5.17 -15.62
N VAL A 70 2.06 3.98 -15.40
CA VAL A 70 2.64 2.98 -14.52
C VAL A 70 2.67 1.65 -15.25
N ILE A 71 3.79 0.95 -15.15
CA ILE A 71 3.87 -0.42 -15.64
C ILE A 71 3.66 -1.32 -14.44
N THR A 72 2.58 -2.08 -14.46
CA THR A 72 2.35 -3.14 -13.50
C THR A 72 3.37 -4.25 -13.71
N GLN A 73 3.83 -4.82 -12.60
CA GLN A 73 4.81 -5.88 -12.64
C GLN A 73 4.21 -7.15 -13.28
N PRO A 74 5.02 -7.99 -13.94
CA PRO A 74 4.60 -9.30 -14.38
C PRO A 74 3.99 -10.13 -13.23
N HIS A 75 2.98 -10.93 -13.54
CA HIS A 75 2.53 -12.07 -12.75
C HIS A 75 3.20 -13.20 -13.48
N ARG A 76 4.38 -13.56 -12.99
CA ARG A 76 5.06 -14.69 -13.59
C ARG A 76 4.37 -15.93 -13.06
N ASP A 77 3.52 -16.51 -13.91
CA ASP A 77 3.13 -17.91 -13.78
C ASP A 77 4.40 -18.71 -13.50
N SER A 78 4.35 -19.47 -12.40
CA SER A 78 5.40 -20.33 -11.88
C SER A 78 6.15 -21.05 -13.01
N ASN A 79 7.31 -20.53 -13.41
CA ASN A 79 8.24 -21.28 -14.25
C ASN A 79 8.94 -22.29 -13.33
N PRO A 80 8.97 -23.60 -13.67
CA PRO A 80 9.40 -24.65 -12.75
C PRO A 80 10.82 -24.42 -12.26
N GLU A 81 11.00 -24.71 -10.97
CA GLU A 81 12.19 -24.55 -10.15
C GLU A 81 13.51 -24.80 -10.89
N ILE A 82 14.36 -23.77 -10.96
CA ILE A 82 15.80 -24.03 -10.90
C ILE A 82 16.17 -24.00 -9.42
N LYS A 83 16.19 -25.18 -8.79
CA LYS A 83 16.76 -25.37 -7.46
C LYS A 83 18.23 -24.96 -7.49
N SER A 84 18.50 -23.72 -7.12
CA SER A 84 19.83 -23.30 -6.70
C SER A 84 20.13 -24.02 -5.38
N LEU A 85 20.74 -25.20 -5.48
CA LEU A 85 21.25 -25.96 -4.35
C LEU A 85 22.41 -25.18 -3.73
N ARG A 86 22.11 -24.28 -2.80
CA ARG A 86 23.07 -23.88 -1.76
C ARG A 86 23.05 -24.91 -0.63
N PRO A 87 24.20 -25.16 0.01
CA PRO A 87 24.39 -26.33 0.86
C PRO A 87 23.45 -26.29 2.05
N THR A 88 22.79 -27.42 2.28
CA THR A 88 21.98 -27.78 3.43
C THR A 88 22.79 -27.64 4.73
N GLY A 89 22.81 -26.43 5.27
CA GLY A 89 22.57 -26.28 6.70
C GLY A 89 21.09 -26.59 6.91
N GLU A 90 20.78 -27.47 7.84
CA GLU A 90 19.43 -27.81 8.27
C GLU A 90 18.65 -26.51 8.56
N HIS A 91 17.78 -26.08 7.63
CA HIS A 91 16.92 -24.92 7.84
C HIS A 91 15.87 -25.36 8.88
N VAL A 92 16.20 -25.15 10.15
CA VAL A 92 15.22 -25.20 11.22
C VAL A 92 14.15 -24.18 10.85
N ALA A 93 12.91 -24.62 10.70
CA ALA A 93 11.80 -23.73 10.37
C ALA A 93 11.74 -22.60 11.42
N SER A 94 12.04 -21.37 10.99
CA SER A 94 12.11 -20.19 11.85
C SER A 94 11.05 -19.19 11.45
N VAL A 95 10.65 -18.34 12.38
CA VAL A 95 9.82 -17.17 12.07
C VAL A 95 10.59 -16.18 11.18
N PRO A 96 9.90 -15.30 10.43
CA PRO A 96 10.56 -14.37 9.53
C PRO A 96 11.42 -13.34 10.28
N ASP A 97 12.40 -12.77 9.58
CA ASP A 97 13.15 -11.63 10.09
C ASP A 97 12.32 -10.34 10.05
N ALA A 98 12.71 -9.35 10.85
CA ALA A 98 12.10 -8.02 10.77
C ALA A 98 12.35 -7.36 9.40
N PRO A 99 11.43 -6.51 8.90
CA PRO A 99 11.62 -5.90 7.60
C PRO A 99 12.90 -5.04 7.57
N SER A 100 13.70 -5.25 6.53
CA SER A 100 14.96 -4.55 6.28
C SER A 100 14.79 -3.05 6.04
N VAL A 101 13.62 -2.63 5.57
CA VAL A 101 13.26 -1.22 5.30
C VAL A 101 11.80 -0.99 5.69
N ILE A 102 11.53 0.17 6.28
CA ILE A 102 10.18 0.75 6.39
C ILE A 102 10.28 2.26 6.12
N THR A 103 9.51 2.78 5.17
CA THR A 103 9.61 4.19 4.71
C THR A 103 8.23 4.80 4.50
N LEU A 104 8.05 6.05 4.94
CA LEU A 104 6.83 6.82 4.69
C LEU A 104 6.81 7.27 3.23
N VAL A 105 5.71 6.99 2.53
CA VAL A 105 5.53 7.33 1.10
C VAL A 105 4.35 8.27 0.85
N GLY A 106 3.55 8.55 1.88
CA GLY A 106 2.45 9.51 1.81
C GLY A 106 1.58 9.46 3.05
N GLY A 107 0.64 10.40 3.17
CA GLY A 107 -0.29 10.46 4.30
C GLY A 107 -0.98 11.81 4.40
N ASN A 108 -1.91 11.93 5.35
CA ASN A 108 -2.57 13.19 5.68
C ASN A 108 -2.83 13.29 7.19
N SER A 109 -3.83 14.06 7.60
CA SER A 109 -4.18 14.22 9.02
C SER A 109 -4.76 12.95 9.66
N THR A 110 -5.27 12.00 8.88
CA THR A 110 -5.89 10.76 9.39
C THR A 110 -5.36 9.47 8.76
N THR A 111 -4.37 9.57 7.87
CA THR A 111 -3.76 8.40 7.22
C THR A 111 -2.24 8.50 7.14
N ALA A 112 -1.58 7.34 7.07
CA ALA A 112 -0.16 7.22 6.76
C ALA A 112 0.08 5.97 5.91
N ALA A 113 0.78 6.13 4.78
CA ALA A 113 1.16 5.06 3.88
C ALA A 113 2.67 4.80 4.00
N VAL A 114 3.03 3.56 4.32
CA VAL A 114 4.42 3.14 4.45
C VAL A 114 4.72 1.99 3.50
N THR A 115 5.91 1.98 2.90
CA THR A 115 6.43 0.80 2.21
C THR A 115 7.34 0.01 3.12
N TRP A 116 7.43 -1.30 2.90
CA TRP A 116 8.25 -2.22 3.67
C TRP A 116 8.94 -3.23 2.75
N THR A 117 10.09 -3.76 3.18
CA THR A 117 10.84 -4.80 2.45
C THR A 117 11.41 -5.86 3.40
N PHE A 118 11.05 -7.12 3.20
CA PHE A 118 11.65 -8.32 3.79
C PHE A 118 12.70 -8.87 2.82
N ARG A 119 13.84 -9.33 3.36
CA ARG A 119 14.92 -9.89 2.56
C ARG A 119 15.34 -11.23 3.09
N ASP A 120 15.65 -12.15 2.20
CA ASP A 120 16.18 -13.48 2.54
C ASP A 120 15.31 -14.23 3.58
N THR A 121 14.01 -13.93 3.67
CA THR A 121 13.12 -14.51 4.68
C THR A 121 11.72 -14.84 4.13
N GLU A 122 11.28 -16.09 4.33
CA GLU A 122 9.98 -16.56 3.85
C GLU A 122 8.85 -15.90 4.65
N THR A 123 8.05 -15.07 3.97
CA THR A 123 6.94 -14.35 4.61
C THR A 123 5.64 -14.61 3.86
N VAL A 124 4.71 -15.31 4.51
CA VAL A 124 3.37 -15.66 3.97
C VAL A 124 2.38 -14.52 4.24
N ASP A 125 2.37 -14.02 5.48
CA ASP A 125 1.47 -12.98 5.94
C ASP A 125 2.24 -11.75 6.43
N ILE A 126 1.61 -10.59 6.33
CA ILE A 126 2.16 -9.34 6.84
C ILE A 126 1.14 -8.77 7.81
N GLN A 127 1.61 -8.34 8.98
CA GLN A 127 0.74 -7.74 9.99
C GLN A 127 1.24 -6.36 10.35
N ALA A 128 0.30 -5.50 10.71
CA ALA A 128 0.59 -4.14 11.12
C ALA A 128 0.01 -3.83 12.50
N SER A 129 0.62 -2.88 13.19
CA SER A 129 0.18 -2.45 14.52
C SER A 129 0.53 -0.98 14.77
N LEU A 130 -0.28 -0.32 15.59
CA LEU A 130 -0.04 1.05 16.07
C LEU A 130 0.61 1.08 17.47
N ASP A 131 0.57 -0.04 18.20
CA ASP A 131 0.96 -0.14 19.61
C ASP A 131 1.93 -1.30 19.89
N ASN A 132 2.32 -2.07 18.88
CA ASN A 132 3.15 -3.26 18.97
C ASN A 132 2.53 -4.39 19.84
N SER A 133 1.22 -4.33 20.09
CA SER A 133 0.51 -5.29 20.94
C SER A 133 -0.68 -5.92 20.22
N THR A 134 -1.47 -5.09 19.53
CA THR A 134 -2.63 -5.51 18.75
C THR A 134 -2.25 -5.53 17.28
N TRP A 135 -2.33 -6.70 16.66
CA TRP A 135 -1.88 -6.93 15.29
C TRP A 135 -3.09 -7.12 14.38
N LEU A 136 -3.18 -6.25 13.39
CA LEU A 136 -4.26 -6.27 12.40
C LEU A 136 -3.83 -7.05 11.17
N ASN A 137 -4.80 -7.73 10.57
CA ASN A 137 -4.64 -8.31 9.25
C ASN A 137 -5.23 -7.34 8.23
N CYS A 138 -4.39 -6.42 7.75
CA CYS A 138 -4.76 -5.34 6.84
C CYS A 138 -5.24 -5.79 5.44
N THR A 139 -5.51 -7.09 5.25
CA THR A 139 -6.23 -7.62 4.10
C THR A 139 -7.75 -7.59 4.30
N ASP A 140 -8.23 -7.50 5.55
CA ASP A 140 -9.65 -7.34 5.86
C ASP A 140 -10.04 -5.85 5.77
N PRO A 141 -11.04 -5.48 4.94
CA PRO A 141 -11.49 -4.09 4.83
C PRO A 141 -12.15 -3.54 6.10
N SER A 142 -12.47 -4.37 7.09
CA SER A 142 -13.01 -3.97 8.39
C SER A 142 -11.94 -3.54 9.40
N ASP A 143 -10.67 -3.86 9.14
CA ASP A 143 -9.55 -3.44 9.97
C ASP A 143 -9.13 -1.99 9.65
N ASN A 144 -8.54 -1.30 10.64
CA ASN A 144 -8.10 0.10 10.51
C ASN A 144 -6.87 0.30 9.61
N CYS A 145 -6.52 -0.70 8.80
CA CYS A 145 -5.41 -0.63 7.87
C CYS A 145 -5.73 -1.39 6.58
N ARG A 146 -5.09 -0.96 5.49
CA ARG A 146 -5.13 -1.64 4.19
C ARG A 146 -3.71 -1.99 3.78
N MET A 147 -3.54 -3.10 3.09
CA MET A 147 -2.21 -3.53 2.68
C MET A 147 -2.20 -4.15 1.30
N SER A 148 -1.10 -3.91 0.59
CA SER A 148 -0.74 -4.60 -0.64
C SER A 148 0.69 -5.12 -0.52
N SER A 149 0.91 -6.32 -1.02
CA SER A 149 2.25 -6.93 -1.08
C SER A 149 2.59 -7.27 -2.52
N PHE A 150 3.84 -7.02 -2.89
CA PHE A 150 4.47 -7.44 -4.13
C PHE A 150 5.50 -8.53 -3.78
N TYR A 151 5.49 -9.64 -4.52
CA TYR A 151 6.58 -10.60 -4.47
C TYR A 151 7.70 -10.10 -5.39
N ASP A 152 8.95 -10.12 -4.93
CA ASP A 152 10.08 -9.96 -5.83
C ASP A 152 10.49 -11.35 -6.32
N ASP A 153 9.92 -11.79 -7.44
CA ASP A 153 10.13 -13.12 -8.00
C ASP A 153 11.60 -13.44 -8.37
N TRP A 154 12.52 -12.47 -8.31
CA TRP A 154 13.95 -12.68 -8.58
C TRP A 154 14.74 -13.21 -7.37
N LEU A 155 14.25 -12.97 -6.17
CA LEU A 155 14.86 -13.43 -4.92
C LEU A 155 13.77 -14.18 -4.15
N PRO A 156 13.84 -15.52 -4.05
CA PRO A 156 12.70 -16.35 -3.61
C PRO A 156 12.19 -16.05 -2.19
N TYR A 157 12.85 -15.16 -1.45
CA TYR A 157 12.53 -14.78 -0.10
C TYR A 157 12.51 -13.26 0.13
N ASP A 158 12.56 -12.45 -0.94
CA ASP A 158 12.39 -11.00 -0.82
C ASP A 158 10.95 -10.60 -1.13
N ARG A 159 10.37 -9.80 -0.24
CA ARG A 159 8.98 -9.33 -0.37
C ARG A 159 8.90 -7.86 -0.04
N THR A 160 8.33 -7.07 -0.95
CA THR A 160 8.15 -5.62 -0.77
C THR A 160 6.68 -5.26 -0.86
N GLY A 161 6.20 -4.31 -0.08
CA GLY A 161 4.79 -3.94 -0.13
C GLY A 161 4.53 -2.57 0.45
N MET A 162 3.24 -2.25 0.58
CA MET A 162 2.74 -1.02 1.16
C MET A 162 1.63 -1.32 2.16
N THR A 163 1.66 -0.61 3.29
CA THR A 163 0.59 -0.60 4.28
C THR A 163 0.09 0.83 4.48
N VAL A 164 -1.22 1.02 4.39
CA VAL A 164 -1.90 2.28 4.66
C VAL A 164 -2.64 2.16 5.99
N PHE A 165 -2.20 2.92 6.97
CA PHE A 165 -2.88 3.10 8.25
C PHE A 165 -3.96 4.17 8.09
N THR A 166 -5.14 3.90 8.62
CA THR A 166 -6.32 4.77 8.53
C THR A 166 -6.87 5.09 9.91
N HIS A 167 -7.79 6.05 9.98
CA HIS A 167 -8.41 6.52 11.23
C HIS A 167 -7.41 7.01 12.30
N LEU A 168 -6.28 7.58 11.86
CA LEU A 168 -5.31 8.20 12.74
C LEU A 168 -5.83 9.55 13.26
N MET A 169 -5.37 9.95 14.44
CA MET A 169 -5.67 11.27 14.98
C MET A 169 -4.80 12.33 14.32
N PRO A 170 -5.35 13.50 13.95
CA PRO A 170 -4.58 14.62 13.45
C PRO A 170 -3.55 15.17 14.44
N GLY A 171 -2.41 15.61 13.92
CA GLY A 171 -1.31 16.21 14.69
C GLY A 171 -0.66 15.27 15.72
N HIS A 172 -0.92 13.97 15.65
CA HIS A 172 -0.40 12.97 16.58
C HIS A 172 0.84 12.27 16.03
N ARG A 173 1.73 11.89 16.95
CA ARG A 173 2.87 11.01 16.66
C ARG A 173 2.45 9.56 16.85
N TYR A 174 2.76 8.73 15.86
CA TYR A 174 2.53 7.29 15.89
C TYR A 174 3.83 6.55 15.64
N SER A 175 3.98 5.38 16.26
CA SER A 175 4.96 4.36 15.86
C SER A 175 4.21 3.31 15.05
N LEU A 176 4.42 3.30 13.74
CA LEU A 176 3.79 2.35 12.82
C LEU A 176 4.63 1.09 12.74
N TRP A 177 4.10 -0.05 13.17
CA TRP A 177 4.82 -1.32 13.22
C TRP A 177 4.38 -2.24 12.08
N VAL A 178 5.35 -2.91 11.46
CA VAL A 178 5.13 -3.96 10.46
C VAL A 178 5.97 -5.19 10.81
N ARG A 179 5.39 -6.38 10.71
CA ARG A 179 6.09 -7.66 10.86
C ARG A 179 5.64 -8.67 9.81
N GLY A 180 6.52 -9.63 9.51
CA GLY A 180 6.22 -10.77 8.67
C GLY A 180 5.83 -11.99 9.51
N CYS A 181 4.96 -12.82 8.99
CA CYS A 181 4.60 -14.11 9.56
C CYS A 181 4.67 -15.21 8.49
N ASN A 182 4.93 -16.44 8.94
CA ASN A 182 4.84 -17.64 8.13
C ASN A 182 4.10 -18.74 8.92
N HIS A 183 4.12 -19.98 8.40
CA HIS A 183 3.46 -21.12 9.03
C HIS A 183 4.01 -21.49 10.42
N VAL A 184 5.21 -21.03 10.78
CA VAL A 184 5.82 -21.23 12.11
C VAL A 184 5.32 -20.17 13.10
N GLY A 185 5.15 -18.94 12.64
CA GLY A 185 4.69 -17.82 13.46
C GLY A 185 5.14 -16.47 12.93
N CYS A 186 5.02 -15.45 13.78
CA CYS A 186 5.38 -14.08 13.43
C CYS A 186 6.76 -13.71 13.96
N GLY A 187 7.51 -13.02 13.10
CA GLY A 187 8.83 -12.50 13.38
C GLY A 187 8.85 -11.24 14.24
N ALA A 188 10.05 -10.71 14.43
CA ALA A 188 10.24 -9.40 15.01
C ALA A 188 9.63 -8.31 14.09
N ALA A 189 9.15 -7.24 14.71
CA ALA A 189 8.59 -6.10 14.00
C ALA A 189 9.64 -5.01 13.80
N ARG A 190 9.39 -4.14 12.82
CA ARG A 190 10.07 -2.85 12.72
C ARG A 190 9.06 -1.72 12.76
N SER A 191 9.44 -0.64 13.42
CA SER A 191 8.64 0.58 13.49
C SER A 191 9.17 1.71 12.63
N LEU A 192 8.27 2.57 12.19
CA LEU A 192 8.57 3.92 11.71
C LEU A 192 7.79 4.94 12.54
N GLU A 193 8.48 5.96 13.06
CA GLU A 193 7.78 7.09 13.65
C GLU A 193 7.25 8.01 12.56
N VAL A 194 5.97 8.38 12.67
CA VAL A 194 5.31 9.32 11.78
C VAL A 194 4.56 10.36 12.58
N GLN A 195 4.47 11.57 12.05
CA GLN A 195 3.59 12.61 12.58
C GLN A 195 2.51 12.90 11.54
N THR A 196 1.25 12.72 11.93
CA THR A 196 0.13 13.05 11.05
C THR A 196 0.01 14.56 10.90
N GLY A 197 -0.53 14.98 9.75
CA GLY A 197 -0.83 16.40 9.52
C GLY A 197 -1.78 16.94 10.58
N MET A 198 -1.66 18.22 10.93
CA MET A 198 -2.65 18.86 11.81
C MET A 198 -4.01 18.91 11.12
N LYS A 199 -5.09 18.83 11.91
CA LYS A 199 -6.40 19.20 11.40
C LYS A 199 -6.39 20.72 11.30
N VAL A 200 -6.44 21.25 10.09
CA VAL A 200 -6.57 22.69 9.91
C VAL A 200 -7.98 23.06 10.36
N ALA A 201 -8.09 23.93 11.37
CA ALA A 201 -9.36 24.49 11.78
C ALA A 201 -9.80 25.50 10.72
N ALA A 202 -11.01 25.34 10.20
CA ALA A 202 -11.67 26.30 9.32
C ALA A 202 -11.97 27.62 10.05
#